data_AF-A0A511QJ46-F1
#
_entry.id   AF-A0A511QJ46-F1
#
_cell.length_a   1.000
_cell.length_b   1.000
_cell.length_c   1.000
_cell.angle_alpha   90.00
_cell.angle_beta   90.00
_cell.angle_gamma   90.00
#
_symmetry.space_group_name_H-M   'P 1'
#
loop_
_entity.id
_entity.type
_entity.pdbx_description
1 polymer ?
#
loop_
_entity_poly.entity_id
_entity_poly.type
_entity_poly.pdbx_seq_one_letter_code
_entity_poly.pdbx_strand_id
1 'polypeptide(L)'
;MTLFKGIVLKGVWELLMSLVAKITWEVVLERFATRLVVWGLETLKKLSTNDVLQDTVEDILLALQGKRLKALPLRTGSVKKE
;
A
#
# COMPACT_ATOMS: atom_id res chain seq x y z
N MET A 1 27.50 29.14 -22.45
CA MET A 1 27.33 27.75 -21.97
C MET A 1 25.97 27.46 -21.31
N THR A 2 25.03 28.42 -21.24
CA THR A 2 23.69 28.24 -20.64
C THR A 2 22.63 27.72 -21.63
N LEU A 3 22.66 28.21 -22.87
CA LEU A 3 21.76 27.78 -23.95
C LEU A 3 21.89 26.29 -24.31
N PHE A 4 23.13 25.81 -24.47
CA PHE A 4 23.39 24.41 -24.81
C PHE A 4 22.97 23.45 -23.69
N LYS A 5 23.20 23.83 -22.41
CA LYS A 5 22.68 23.09 -21.25
C LYS A 5 21.15 23.06 -21.24
N GLY A 6 20.49 24.17 -21.57
CA GLY A 6 19.03 24.24 -21.63
C GLY A 6 18.42 23.33 -22.70
N ILE A 7 19.04 23.29 -23.89
CA ILE A 7 18.57 22.44 -25.01
C ILE A 7 18.81 20.95 -24.69
N VAL A 8 19.98 20.59 -24.18
CA VAL A 8 20.29 19.20 -23.81
C VAL A 8 19.39 18.74 -22.66
N LEU A 9 19.17 19.57 -21.64
CA LEU A 9 18.28 19.23 -20.53
C LEU A 9 16.83 19.05 -20.99
N LYS A 10 16.35 19.91 -21.90
CA LYS A 10 15.01 19.77 -22.49
C LYS A 10 14.88 18.47 -23.29
N GLY A 11 15.86 18.15 -24.12
CA GLY A 11 15.86 16.90 -24.89
C GLY A 11 15.85 15.66 -24.00
N VAL A 12 16.68 15.64 -22.95
CA VAL A 12 16.70 14.54 -21.96
C VAL A 12 15.35 14.45 -21.22
N TRP A 13 14.77 15.60 -20.84
CA TRP A 13 13.47 15.64 -20.17
C TRP A 13 12.34 15.11 -21.05
N GLU A 14 12.32 15.48 -22.33
CA GLU A 14 11.34 14.98 -23.31
C GLU A 14 11.47 13.48 -23.55
N LEU A 15 12.70 12.96 -23.63
CA LEU A 15 12.95 11.52 -23.75
C LEU A 15 12.46 10.77 -22.51
N LEU A 16 12.74 11.29 -21.31
CA LEU A 16 12.24 10.70 -20.06
C LEU A 16 10.72 10.74 -19.99
N MET A 17 10.08 11.88 -20.29
CA MET A 17 8.62 11.98 -20.31
C MET A 17 8.00 11.04 -21.35
N SER A 18 8.60 10.89 -22.52
CA SER A 18 8.15 9.96 -23.56
C SER A 18 8.23 8.50 -23.09
N LEU A 19 9.33 8.15 -22.42
CA LEU A 19 9.51 6.81 -21.86
C LEU A 19 8.48 6.54 -20.76
N VAL A 20 8.25 7.52 -19.91
CA VAL A 20 7.29 7.48 -18.81
C VAL A 20 5.84 7.45 -19.32
N ALA A 21 5.51 8.17 -20.39
CA ALA A 21 4.19 8.14 -21.01
C ALA A 21 3.85 6.78 -21.65
N LYS A 22 4.87 6.03 -22.10
CA LYS A 22 4.70 4.67 -22.63
C LYS A 22 4.47 3.60 -21.56
N ILE A 23 4.65 3.95 -20.29
CA ILE A 23 4.39 3.02 -19.19
C ILE A 23 2.87 2.84 -19.05
N THR A 24 2.45 1.59 -18.83
CA THR A 24 1.05 1.27 -18.48
C THR A 24 0.77 1.75 -17.06
N TRP A 25 0.42 3.04 -16.95
CA TRP A 25 0.18 3.72 -15.68
C TRP A 25 -0.93 3.10 -14.86
N GLU A 26 -1.91 2.48 -15.50
CA GLU A 26 -3.01 1.78 -14.83
C GLU A 26 -2.48 0.71 -13.85
N VAL A 27 -1.62 -0.19 -14.34
CA VAL A 27 -1.04 -1.28 -13.53
C VAL A 27 -0.06 -0.75 -12.46
N VAL A 28 0.69 0.31 -12.80
CA VAL A 28 1.63 0.92 -11.86
C VAL A 28 0.89 1.62 -10.73
N LEU A 29 -0.14 2.40 -11.05
CA LEU A 29 -0.95 3.11 -10.08
C LEU A 29 -1.73 2.14 -9.20
N GLU A 30 -2.28 1.05 -9.76
CA GLU A 30 -2.97 0.02 -8.99
C GLU A 30 -2.04 -0.58 -7.92
N ARG A 31 -0.86 -1.06 -8.34
CA ARG A 31 0.12 -1.66 -7.41
C ARG A 31 0.67 -0.64 -6.42
N PHE A 32 0.86 0.60 -6.86
CA PHE A 32 1.33 1.68 -6.00
C PHE A 32 0.29 2.06 -4.96
N ALA A 33 -0.98 2.16 -5.34
CA ALA A 33 -2.09 2.42 -4.42
C ALA A 33 -2.21 1.31 -3.37
N THR A 34 -2.17 0.04 -3.78
CA THR A 34 -2.19 -1.08 -2.81
C THR A 34 -0.99 -1.02 -1.86
N ARG A 35 0.21 -0.75 -2.38
CA ARG A 35 1.43 -0.64 -1.54
C ARG A 35 1.39 0.55 -0.59
N LEU A 36 0.86 1.71 -1.02
CA LEU A 36 0.70 2.88 -0.16
C LEU A 36 -0.31 2.62 0.96
N VAL A 37 -1.43 1.97 0.64
CA VAL A 37 -2.45 1.62 1.64
C VAL A 37 -1.87 0.65 2.66
N VAL A 38 -1.20 -0.41 2.22
CA VAL A 38 -0.54 -1.38 3.12
C VAL A 38 0.52 -0.70 3.99
N TRP A 39 1.39 0.12 3.39
CA TRP A 39 2.42 0.84 4.14
C TRP A 39 1.85 1.84 5.15
N GLY A 40 0.77 2.54 4.77
CA GLY A 40 0.07 3.48 5.66
C GLY A 40 -0.57 2.77 6.85
N LEU A 41 -1.23 1.62 6.60
CA LEU A 41 -1.81 0.79 7.64
C LEU A 41 -0.74 0.21 8.58
N GLU A 42 0.38 -0.30 8.06
CA GLU A 42 1.51 -0.77 8.88
C GLU A 42 2.10 0.36 9.74
N THR A 43 2.20 1.57 9.18
CA THR A 43 2.70 2.74 9.90
C THR A 43 1.74 3.17 11.01
N LEU A 44 0.43 3.17 10.74
CA LEU A 44 -0.61 3.46 11.73
C LEU A 44 -0.62 2.41 12.86
N LYS A 45 -0.45 1.13 12.53
CA LYS A 45 -0.31 0.05 13.53
C LYS A 45 0.89 0.30 14.44
N LYS A 46 2.03 0.71 13.87
CA LYS A 46 3.26 0.99 14.63
C LYS A 46 3.15 2.20 15.56
N LEU A 47 2.31 3.18 15.21
CA LEU A 47 2.10 4.41 15.99
C LEU A 47 0.94 4.31 16.98
N SER A 48 0.02 3.35 16.81
CA SER A 48 -1.12 3.15 17.70
C SER A 48 -0.75 2.23 18.86
N THR A 49 -0.80 2.72 20.09
CA THR A 49 -0.59 1.94 21.34
C THR A 49 -1.85 1.24 21.85
N ASN A 50 -2.97 1.33 21.12
CA ASN A 50 -4.25 0.75 21.51
C ASN A 50 -4.45 -0.59 20.81
N ASP A 51 -4.51 -1.67 21.59
CA ASP A 51 -4.62 -3.06 21.09
C ASP A 51 -5.85 -3.26 20.18
N VAL A 52 -6.97 -2.58 20.43
CA VAL A 52 -8.20 -2.71 19.62
C VAL A 52 -8.04 -2.08 18.23
N LEU A 53 -7.29 -0.97 18.16
CA LEU A 53 -6.97 -0.33 16.88
C LEU A 53 -5.93 -1.12 16.08
N GLN A 54 -4.99 -1.79 16.76
CA GLN A 54 -4.03 -2.68 16.10
C GLN A 54 -4.72 -3.90 15.50
N ASP A 55 -5.66 -4.52 16.22
CA ASP A 55 -6.44 -5.67 15.75
C ASP A 55 -7.29 -5.32 14.52
N THR A 56 -7.94 -4.14 14.53
CA THR A 56 -8.75 -3.68 13.38
C THR A 56 -7.89 -3.43 12.14
N VAL A 57 -6.69 -2.87 12.31
CA VAL A 57 -5.76 -2.65 11.21
C VAL A 57 -5.23 -3.97 10.65
N GLU A 58 -4.96 -4.95 11.52
CA GLU A 58 -4.54 -6.31 11.14
C GLU A 58 -5.62 -7.01 10.29
N ASP A 59 -6.89 -6.94 10.70
CA ASP A 59 -8.01 -7.54 9.98
C ASP A 59 -8.20 -6.90 8.59
N ILE A 60 -8.05 -5.57 8.47
CA ILE A 60 -8.13 -4.86 7.19
C ILE A 60 -6.94 -5.26 6.29
N LEU A 61 -5.74 -5.38 6.84
CA LEU A 61 -4.54 -5.78 6.11
C LEU A 61 -4.67 -7.23 5.60
N LEU A 62 -5.21 -8.14 6.42
CA LEU A 62 -5.52 -9.52 6.06
C LEU A 62 -6.57 -9.60 4.94
N ALA A 63 -7.63 -8.81 5.03
CA ALA A 63 -8.67 -8.72 4.00
C ALA A 63 -8.11 -8.19 2.67
N LEU A 64 -7.28 -7.16 2.71
CA LEU A 64 -6.64 -6.56 1.52
C LEU A 64 -5.62 -7.47 0.85
N GLN A 65 -4.90 -8.30 1.61
CA GLN A 65 -3.93 -9.25 1.08
C GLN A 65 -4.59 -10.49 0.45
N GLY A 66 -5.92 -10.60 0.47
CA GLY A 66 -6.66 -11.73 -0.11
C GLY A 66 -6.37 -13.08 0.55
N LYS A 67 -5.60 -13.10 1.64
CA LYS A 67 -5.46 -14.26 2.51
C LYS A 67 -6.81 -14.45 3.19
N ARG A 68 -7.65 -15.31 2.61
CA ARG A 68 -8.87 -15.80 3.27
C ARG A 68 -8.50 -16.17 4.69
N LEU A 69 -9.18 -15.54 5.65
CA LEU A 69 -9.02 -15.79 7.07
C LEU A 69 -8.81 -17.29 7.29
N LYS A 70 -7.62 -17.68 7.74
CA LYS A 70 -7.41 -19.00 8.33
C LYS A 70 -8.36 -19.01 9.50
N ALA A 71 -9.47 -19.74 9.37
CA ALA A 71 -10.59 -19.75 10.30
C ALA A 71 -10.06 -19.65 11.73
N LEU A 72 -10.16 -18.44 12.30
CA LEU A 72 -9.90 -18.27 13.72
C LEU A 72 -10.95 -19.15 14.40
N PRO A 73 -10.57 -20.11 15.25
CA PRO A 73 -11.56 -20.75 16.09
C PRO A 73 -12.15 -19.62 16.93
N LEU A 74 -13.35 -19.16 16.58
CA LEU A 74 -14.13 -18.30 17.44
C LEU A 74 -14.15 -19.01 18.78
N ARG A 75 -13.47 -18.41 19.76
CA ARG A 75 -13.50 -18.84 21.15
C ARG A 75 -14.92 -18.61 21.61
N THR A 76 -15.79 -19.57 21.28
CA THR A 76 -17.13 -19.68 21.80
C THR A 76 -16.93 -19.88 23.29
N GLY A 77 -17.09 -18.79 24.03
CA GLY A 77 -17.33 -18.85 25.46
C GLY A 77 -18.66 -19.54 25.67
N SER A 78 -18.68 -20.87 25.64
CA SER A 78 -19.77 -21.65 26.19
C SER A 78 -19.56 -21.72 27.70
N VAL A 79 -20.12 -20.71 28.35
CA VAL A 79 -20.81 -20.77 29.64
C VAL A 79 -20.74 -22.15 30.31
N LYS A 80 -20.05 -22.17 31.45
CA LYS A 80 -20.20 -23.16 32.52
C LYS A 80 -21.70 -23.33 32.81
N LYS A 81 -22.26 -24.47 32.45
CA LYS A 81 -23.47 -24.99 33.10
C LYS A 81 -23.05 -26.11 34.05
N GLU A 82 -23.68 -26.05 35.20
CA GLU A 82 -23.48 -26.82 36.44
C GLU A 82 -23.36 -28.33 36.24
#